data_AF-A0A1F7I6Z2-F1
#
_entry.id   AF-A0A1F7I6Z2-F1
#
_cell.length_a   1.000
_cell.length_b   1.000
_cell.length_c   1.000
_cell.angle_alpha   90.00
_cell.angle_beta   90.00
_cell.angle_gamma   90.00
#
_symmetry.space_group_name_H-M   'P 1'
#
loop_
_entity.id
_entity.type
_entity.pdbx_description
1 polymer ?
#
loop_
_entity_poly.entity_id
_entity_poly.type
_entity_poly.pdbx_seq_one_letter_code
_entity_poly.pdbx_strand_id
1 'polypeptide(L)' 'MLPFAPLDGFKIVGGMLSESAARQWYSLERYGILFLLFFIFPFAGGRSMLELLIIPIIHLALSLFIP' A
#
# COMPACT_ATOMS: atom_id res chain seq x y z
N MET A 1 -16.52 11.15 14.94
CA MET A 1 -15.31 11.23 14.08
C MET A 1 -15.70 10.59 12.76
N LEU A 2 -15.76 11.38 11.68
CA LEU A 2 -16.20 10.89 10.37
C LEU A 2 -15.34 9.66 9.99
N PRO A 3 -15.93 8.48 9.74
CA PRO A 3 -15.17 7.26 9.46
C PRO A 3 -14.82 7.27 7.97
N PHE A 4 -14.06 8.26 7.54
CA PHE A 4 -13.31 8.11 6.30
C PHE A 4 -12.06 7.31 6.67
N ALA A 5 -12.20 5.99 6.76
CA ALA A 5 -11.03 5.11 6.71
C ALA A 5 -10.33 5.41 5.38
N PRO A 6 -9.10 5.94 5.34
CA PRO A 6 -8.53 6.36 4.06
C PRO A 6 -8.07 5.17 3.19
N LEU A 7 -8.09 3.92 3.68
CA LEU A 7 -7.32 2.82 3.09
C LEU A 7 -7.89 1.43 3.44
N ASP A 8 -8.85 0.91 2.68
CA ASP A 8 -9.24 -0.50 2.81
C ASP A 8 -8.07 -1.49 2.58
N GLY A 9 -6.93 -1.01 2.06
CA GLY A 9 -5.68 -1.77 1.96
C GLY A 9 -5.20 -2.37 3.28
N PHE A 10 -5.43 -1.72 4.44
CA PHE A 10 -5.09 -2.32 5.73
C PHE A 10 -5.88 -3.59 6.03
N LYS A 11 -7.17 -3.62 5.65
CA LYS A 11 -8.05 -4.79 5.81
C LYS A 11 -7.75 -5.88 4.79
N ILE A 12 -7.39 -5.51 3.56
CA ILE A 12 -6.94 -6.47 2.53
C ILE A 12 -5.70 -7.21 3.02
N VAL A 13 -4.67 -6.48 3.47
CA VAL A 13 -3.46 -7.09 4.01
C VAL A 13 -3.75 -7.85 5.29
N GLY A 14 -4.52 -7.27 6.22
CA GLY A 14 -4.92 -7.94 7.45
C GLY A 14 -5.67 -9.25 7.23
N GLY A 15 -6.48 -9.35 6.18
CA GLY A 15 -7.18 -10.58 5.80
C GLY A 15 -6.27 -11.68 5.22
N MET A 16 -5.07 -11.33 4.75
CA MET A 16 -4.06 -12.28 4.26
C MET A 16 -3.11 -12.74 5.38
N LEU A 17 -3.10 -12.07 6.53
CA LEU A 17 -2.18 -12.33 7.63
C LEU A 17 -2.80 -13.27 8.68
N SER A 18 -1.94 -13.94 9.46
CA SER A 18 -2.38 -14.68 10.64
C SER A 18 -2.98 -13.72 11.68
N GLU A 19 -3.87 -14.22 12.54
CA GLU A 19 -4.63 -13.38 13.48
C GLU A 19 -3.73 -12.50 14.39
N SER A 20 -2.57 -13.02 14.80
CA SER A 20 -1.59 -12.26 15.60
C SER A 20 -0.92 -11.14 14.80
N ALA A 21 -0.56 -11.41 13.54
CA ALA A 21 0.04 -10.43 12.65
C ALA A 21 -0.99 -9.39 12.16
N ALA A 22 -2.22 -9.80 11.88
CA ALA A 22 -3.32 -8.92 11.52
C ALA A 22 -3.61 -7.90 12.64
N ARG A 23 -3.63 -8.34 13.91
CA ARG A 23 -3.78 -7.42 15.06
C ARG A 23 -2.66 -6.37 15.13
N GLN A 24 -1.41 -6.79 14.91
CA GLN A 24 -0.28 -5.84 14.87
C GLN A 24 -0.41 -4.89 13.68
N TRP A 25 -0.81 -5.40 12.51
CA TRP A 25 -1.02 -4.60 11.31
C TRP A 25 -2.11 -3.54 11.48
N TYR A 26 -3.25 -3.91 12.08
CA TYR A 26 -4.32 -2.96 12.38
C TYR A 26 -3.91 -1.89 13.40
N SER A 27 -2.97 -2.19 14.30
CA SER A 27 -2.45 -1.16 15.22
C SER A 27 -1.77 0.00 14.49
N LEU A 28 -1.25 -0.26 13.28
CA LEU A 28 -0.58 0.70 12.41
C LEU A 28 -1.55 1.53 11.54
N GLU A 29 -2.84 1.19 11.49
CA GLU A 29 -3.85 1.88 10.67
C GLU A 29 -3.94 3.38 11.00
N ARG A 30 -3.69 3.75 12.27
CA ARG A 30 -3.61 5.16 12.71
C ARG A 30 -2.52 5.97 11.98
N TYR A 31 -1.49 5.30 11.49
CA TYR A 31 -0.40 5.89 10.71
C TYR A 31 -0.64 5.78 9.19
N GLY A 32 -1.81 5.28 8.77
CA GLY A 32 -2.19 5.10 7.36
C GLY A 32 -2.00 6.35 6.51
N ILE A 33 -2.31 7.53 7.06
CA ILE A 33 -2.09 8.80 6.37
C ILE A 33 -0.59 9.09 6.11
N LEU A 34 0.30 8.70 7.03
CA LEU A 34 1.74 8.85 6.83
C LEU A 34 2.23 7.90 5.74
N PHE A 35 1.76 6.65 5.74
CA PHE A 35 2.08 5.70 4.67
C PHE A 35 1.61 6.23 3.31
N LEU A 36 0.39 6.76 3.21
CA LEU A 36 -0.12 7.39 1.98
C LEU A 36 0.75 8.54 1.51
N LEU A 37 1.14 9.42 2.43
CA LEU A 37 2.04 10.53 2.11
C LEU A 37 3.37 9.99 1.57
N PHE A 38 3.98 8.99 2.21
CA PHE A 38 5.18 8.32 1.70
C PHE A 38 5.01 7.67 0.33
N PHE A 39 3.85 7.08 0.06
CA PHE A 39 3.56 6.45 -1.22
C PHE A 39 3.40 7.46 -2.36
N ILE A 40 2.76 8.60 -2.11
CA ILE A 40 2.39 9.58 -3.14
C ILE A 40 3.48 10.64 -3.33
N PHE A 41 4.07 11.15 -2.24
CA PHE A 41 5.04 12.23 -2.35
C PHE A 41 6.39 11.71 -2.89
N PRO A 42 7.03 12.48 -3.81
CA PRO A 42 8.27 12.06 -4.44
C PRO A 42 9.48 12.31 -3.53
N PHE A 43 9.64 11.47 -2.51
CA PHE A 43 10.77 11.57 -1.56
C PHE A 43 12.11 11.07 -2.15
N ALA A 44 12.09 10.24 -3.21
CA ALA A 44 13.29 9.62 -3.78
C ALA A 44 13.57 10.16 -5.20
N GLY A 45 14.36 11.24 -5.30
CA GLY A 45 14.87 11.74 -6.58
C GLY A 45 13.78 12.19 -7.57
N GLY A 46 12.64 12.66 -7.08
CA GLY A 46 11.50 13.08 -7.90
C GLY A 46 10.52 11.96 -8.25
N ARG A 47 10.77 10.71 -7.84
CA ARG A 47 9.85 9.58 -8.03
C ARG A 47 9.13 9.23 -6.74
N SER A 48 7.85 8.87 -6.86
CA SER A 48 7.04 8.39 -5.74
C SER A 48 7.39 6.93 -5.40
N MET A 49 7.22 6.51 -4.13
CA MET A 49 7.43 5.10 -3.78
C MET A 49 6.46 4.18 -4.52
N LEU A 50 5.25 4.67 -4.83
CA LEU A 50 4.27 3.95 -5.62
C LEU A 50 4.82 3.67 -7.02
N GLU A 51 5.43 4.66 -7.68
CA GLU A 51 6.06 4.49 -8.99
C GLU A 51 7.15 3.41 -8.96
N LEU A 52 8.01 3.43 -7.94
CA LEU A 52 9.11 2.46 -7.82
C LEU A 52 8.63 1.02 -7.59
N LEU A 53 7.51 0.83 -6.87
CA LEU A 53 7.00 -0.49 -6.52
C LEU A 53 5.98 -1.03 -7.53
N ILE A 54 5.08 -0.19 -8.05
CA ILE A 54 3.97 -0.62 -8.90
C ILE A 54 4.38 -0.77 -10.36
N ILE A 55 5.25 0.10 -10.89
CA ILE A 55 5.71 -0.01 -12.29
C ILE A 55 6.28 -1.39 -12.61
N PRO A 56 7.26 -1.96 -11.86
CA PRO A 56 7.80 -3.27 -12.21
C PRO A 56 6.74 -4.38 -12.19
N ILE A 57 5.75 -4.29 -11.28
CA ILE A 57 4.63 -5.24 -11.20
C ILE A 57 3.72 -5.10 -12.43
N ILE A 58 3.41 -3.88 -12.85
CA ILE A 58 2.63 -3.62 -14.07
C ILE A 58 3.38 -4.16 -15.29
N HIS A 59 4.68 -3.89 -15.43
CA HIS A 59 5.47 -4.41 -16.54
C HIS A 59 5.51 -5.94 -16.56
N LEU A 60 5.66 -6.58 -15.40
CA LEU A 60 5.57 -8.04 -15.28
C LEU A 60 4.19 -8.53 -15.75
N ALA A 61 3.11 -7.94 -15.26
CA ALA A 61 1.76 -8.31 -15.66
C ALA A 61 1.52 -8.09 -17.16
N LEU A 62 1.91 -6.94 -17.70
CA LEU A 62 1.77 -6.64 -19.13
C LEU A 62 2.60 -7.61 -19.98
N SER A 63 3.83 -7.96 -19.60
CA SER A 63 4.63 -8.96 -20.32
C SER A 63 4.05 -10.37 -20.27
N LEU A 64 3.24 -10.69 -19.26
CA LEU A 64 2.60 -11.99 -19.13
C LEU A 64 1.28 -12.05 -19.92
N PHE A 65 0.52 -10.95 -19.96
CA PHE A 65 -0.82 -10.89 -20.56
C PHE A 65 -0.83 -10.33 -21.99
N ILE A 66 0.17 -9.55 -22.38
CA ILE A 66 0.34 -8.99 -23.72
C ILE A 66 1.64 -9.59 -24.30
N PRO A 67 1.53 -10.57 -25.21
CA PRO A 67 2.70 -11.20 -25.83
C PRO A 67 3.46 -10.25 -26.76
#